data_AF-A0A835LKI3-F1
#
_entry.id   AF-A0A835LKI3-F1
#
_cell.length_a   1.000
_cell.length_b   1.000
_cell.length_c   1.000
_cell.angle_alpha   90.00
_cell.angle_beta   90.00
_cell.angle_gamma   90.00
#
_symmetry.space_group_name_H-M   'P 1'
#
loop_
_entity.id
_entity.type
_entity.pdbx_description
1 polymer ?
#
loop_
_entity_poly.entity_id
_entity_poly.type
_entity_poly.pdbx_seq_one_letter_code
_entity_poly.pdbx_strand_id
1 'polypeptide(L)'
;MWFRTGCSLQSLQFICETGDCGDDHEVPCDGGQPVYPVTLVNLAINGLSVRYEVSLIHGFNVPVTIQSDGACSSPIGCSHDLNKECPTKLMAKNSKGITVACRNACDALKDPSYCCTGATGACQPNKYSEVFKKFCPLAHVYPREDNPPIYECSASKNYTIVMCPAP
;
A
#
# COMPACT_ATOMS: atom_id res chain seq x y z
N MET A 1 -5.49 0.64 6.95
CA MET A 1 -6.51 -0.03 6.10
C MET A 1 -5.85 -0.61 4.86
N TRP A 2 -6.43 -1.65 4.28
CA TRP A 2 -6.01 -2.25 3.02
C TRP A 2 -7.21 -2.86 2.30
N PHE A 3 -7.03 -3.33 1.07
CA PHE A 3 -8.10 -3.86 0.22
C PHE A 3 -7.75 -5.28 -0.24
N ARG A 4 -8.71 -6.19 -0.14
CA ARG A 4 -8.58 -7.59 -0.55
C ARG A 4 -9.09 -7.79 -1.98
N THR A 5 -8.45 -8.67 -2.75
CA THR A 5 -8.89 -8.99 -4.13
C THR A 5 -8.88 -10.49 -4.38
N GLY A 6 -9.66 -10.95 -5.35
CA GLY A 6 -9.76 -12.37 -5.70
C GLY A 6 -10.34 -13.23 -4.57
N CYS A 7 -11.24 -12.66 -3.76
CA CYS A 7 -11.78 -13.35 -2.59
C CYS A 7 -12.86 -14.36 -2.95
N SER A 8 -12.87 -15.48 -2.24
CA SER A 8 -13.87 -16.53 -2.36
C SER A 8 -14.12 -17.21 -1.02
N LEU A 9 -15.35 -17.67 -0.81
CA LEU A 9 -15.69 -18.52 0.33
C LEU A 9 -15.48 -19.98 -0.07
N GLN A 10 -14.45 -20.63 0.48
CA GLN A 10 -14.12 -22.03 0.23
C GLN A 10 -14.22 -22.81 1.54
N SER A 11 -15.10 -23.81 1.62
CA SER A 11 -15.21 -24.70 2.79
C SER A 11 -15.33 -23.97 4.14
N LEU A 12 -16.14 -22.91 4.18
CA LEU A 12 -16.31 -22.00 5.33
C LEU A 12 -15.08 -21.13 5.67
N GLN A 13 -14.12 -20.99 4.75
CA GLN A 13 -12.99 -20.09 4.88
C GLN A 13 -13.09 -18.98 3.84
N PHE A 14 -12.91 -17.72 4.25
CA PHE A 14 -12.92 -16.59 3.34
C PHE A 14 -11.49 -16.24 2.94
N ILE A 15 -11.08 -16.69 1.75
CA ILE A 15 -9.68 -16.60 1.28
C ILE A 15 -9.59 -15.65 0.09
N CYS A 16 -8.56 -14.81 0.06
CA CYS A 16 -8.28 -13.83 -0.99
C CYS A 16 -6.91 -14.04 -1.67
N GLU A 17 -6.81 -13.74 -2.97
CA GLU A 17 -5.55 -13.82 -3.72
C GLU A 17 -4.51 -12.78 -3.24
N THR A 18 -4.98 -11.62 -2.77
CA THR A 18 -4.12 -10.55 -2.25
C THR A 18 -4.72 -9.93 -1.00
N GLY A 19 -3.88 -9.61 -0.02
CA GLY A 19 -4.27 -8.87 1.19
C GLY A 19 -5.15 -9.65 2.15
N ASP A 20 -5.20 -10.97 2.01
CA ASP A 20 -5.82 -11.88 2.96
C ASP A 20 -5.37 -11.57 4.40
N CYS A 21 -6.25 -11.73 5.39
CA CYS A 21 -5.90 -11.41 6.78
C CYS A 21 -5.32 -12.60 7.57
N GLY A 22 -5.30 -13.80 7.00
CA GLY A 22 -4.84 -15.03 7.67
C GLY A 22 -5.90 -16.12 7.71
N ASP A 23 -5.72 -17.11 8.60
CA ASP A 23 -6.56 -18.32 8.75
C ASP A 23 -7.98 -18.04 9.30
N ASP A 24 -8.48 -16.83 9.10
CA ASP A 24 -9.75 -16.34 9.60
C ASP A 24 -10.85 -16.91 8.71
N HIS A 25 -11.76 -17.69 9.30
CA HIS A 25 -12.86 -18.31 8.58
C HIS A 25 -13.97 -17.33 8.16
N GLU A 26 -13.82 -16.05 8.48
CA GLU A 26 -14.87 -15.05 8.39
C GLU A 26 -14.45 -13.85 7.53
N VAL A 27 -15.43 -13.07 7.08
CA VAL A 27 -15.18 -11.87 6.27
C VAL A 27 -14.45 -10.77 7.06
N PRO A 28 -14.77 -10.48 8.35
CA PRO A 28 -14.02 -9.51 9.13
C PRO A 28 -12.59 -9.98 9.40
N CYS A 29 -11.63 -9.05 9.41
CA CYS A 29 -10.25 -9.37 9.74
C CYS A 29 -9.92 -9.19 11.23
N ASP A 30 -10.84 -8.68 12.06
CA ASP A 30 -10.76 -8.63 13.54
C ASP A 30 -9.39 -8.29 14.18
N GLY A 31 -8.69 -7.31 13.61
CA GLY A 31 -7.38 -6.86 14.09
C GLY A 31 -6.17 -7.61 13.50
N GLY A 32 -6.43 -8.62 12.67
CA GLY A 32 -5.46 -9.29 11.81
C GLY A 32 -4.71 -8.33 10.90
N GLN A 33 -3.61 -8.81 10.33
CA GLN A 33 -2.73 -8.04 9.47
C GLN A 33 -2.76 -8.63 8.05
N PRO A 34 -2.70 -7.80 7.01
CA PRO A 34 -2.69 -8.30 5.66
C PRO A 34 -1.45 -9.13 5.36
N VAL A 35 -1.63 -10.22 4.63
CA VAL A 35 -0.56 -10.91 3.92
C VAL A 35 -0.10 -10.04 2.75
N TYR A 36 1.16 -9.61 2.82
CA TYR A 36 1.78 -8.75 1.81
C TYR A 36 2.03 -9.50 0.48
N PRO A 37 1.84 -8.84 -0.67
CA PRO A 37 1.81 -7.39 -0.82
C PRO A 37 0.42 -6.73 -0.83
N VAL A 38 0.34 -5.53 -0.25
CA VAL A 38 -0.88 -4.70 -0.27
C VAL A 38 -0.57 -3.21 -0.35
N THR A 39 -1.46 -2.46 -1.01
CA THR A 39 -1.54 -1.01 -0.87
C THR A 39 -2.17 -0.68 0.49
N LEU A 40 -1.46 0.07 1.32
CA LEU A 40 -1.92 0.51 2.64
C LEU A 40 -2.45 1.94 2.59
N VAL A 41 -3.49 2.20 3.37
CA VAL A 41 -3.95 3.55 3.72
C VAL A 41 -3.83 3.71 5.21
N ASN A 42 -2.93 4.59 5.65
CA ASN A 42 -2.69 4.84 7.08
C ASN A 42 -3.33 6.17 7.44
N LEU A 43 -4.03 6.21 8.59
CA LEU A 43 -4.55 7.43 9.18
C LEU A 43 -4.17 7.46 10.66
N ALA A 44 -3.73 8.61 11.13
CA ALA A 44 -3.51 8.92 12.54
C ALA A 44 -4.35 10.14 12.89
N ILE A 45 -5.38 9.94 13.72
CA ILE A 45 -6.34 10.97 14.11
C ILE A 45 -5.92 11.52 15.48
N ASN A 46 -5.69 12.83 15.56
CA ASN A 46 -5.34 13.54 16.79
C ASN A 46 -6.22 14.79 16.94
N GLY A 47 -7.36 14.64 17.61
CA GLY A 47 -8.36 15.70 17.72
C GLY A 47 -8.91 16.11 16.35
N LEU A 48 -8.73 17.39 15.98
CA LEU A 48 -9.15 17.92 14.69
C LEU A 48 -8.10 17.80 13.58
N SER A 49 -6.89 17.33 13.92
CA SER A 49 -5.82 17.08 12.95
C SER A 49 -5.77 15.60 12.61
N VAL A 50 -5.71 15.28 11.32
CA VAL A 50 -5.52 13.92 10.84
C VAL A 50 -4.30 13.90 9.93
N ARG A 51 -3.38 13.00 10.24
CA ARG A 51 -2.28 12.63 9.34
C ARG A 51 -2.68 11.40 8.54
N TYR A 52 -2.40 11.41 7.25
CA TYR A 52 -2.76 10.32 6.36
C TYR A 52 -1.75 10.13 5.23
N GLU A 53 -1.63 8.89 4.78
CA GLU A 53 -0.78 8.51 3.65
C GLU A 53 -1.38 7.29 2.93
N VAL A 54 -1.00 7.15 1.65
CA VAL A 54 -1.05 5.86 0.96
C VAL A 54 0.37 5.32 0.92
N SER A 55 0.55 4.10 1.42
CA SER A 55 1.85 3.48 1.61
C SER A 55 1.97 2.20 0.78
N LEU A 56 3.07 2.13 0.05
CA LEU A 56 3.51 1.03 -0.80
C LEU A 56 4.80 0.38 -0.26
N ILE A 57 5.16 0.68 0.99
CA ILE A 57 6.31 0.06 1.67
C ILE A 57 6.15 -1.46 1.80
N HIS A 58 4.89 -1.93 1.79
CA HIS A 58 4.51 -3.34 1.76
C HIS A 58 3.94 -3.81 0.42
N GLY A 59 4.28 -3.09 -0.65
CA GLY A 59 3.92 -3.42 -2.02
C GLY A 59 2.64 -2.75 -2.49
N PHE A 60 2.06 -3.31 -3.54
CA PHE A 60 0.91 -2.79 -4.25
C PHE A 60 0.03 -3.96 -4.69
N ASN A 61 -1.27 -3.83 -4.54
CA ASN A 61 -2.23 -4.76 -5.13
C ASN A 61 -3.37 -4.02 -5.86
N VAL A 62 -3.84 -2.91 -5.30
CA VAL A 62 -4.94 -2.10 -5.85
C VAL A 62 -4.51 -0.62 -5.92
N PRO A 63 -4.81 0.12 -7.01
CA PRO A 63 -4.66 1.57 -7.04
C PRO A 63 -5.61 2.24 -6.04
N VAL A 64 -5.10 3.15 -5.22
CA VAL A 64 -5.87 3.82 -4.17
C VAL A 64 -5.50 5.29 -4.11
N THR A 65 -6.52 6.15 -4.00
CA THR A 65 -6.35 7.54 -3.58
C THR A 65 -7.16 7.82 -2.32
N ILE A 66 -6.70 8.79 -1.55
CA ILE A 66 -7.41 9.36 -0.39
C ILE A 66 -7.45 10.88 -0.54
N GLN A 67 -8.59 11.48 -0.19
CA GLN A 67 -8.81 12.91 -0.23
C GLN A 67 -9.62 13.33 0.98
N SER A 68 -9.28 14.45 1.60
CA SER A 68 -10.09 15.05 2.66
C SER A 68 -11.08 16.07 2.10
N ASP A 69 -12.18 16.30 2.82
CA ASP A 69 -13.05 17.44 2.54
C ASP A 69 -12.41 18.75 3.04
N GLY A 70 -12.63 19.87 2.33
CA GLY A 70 -12.15 21.19 2.75
C GLY A 70 -10.76 21.57 2.25
N ALA A 71 -9.91 22.13 3.11
CA ALA A 71 -8.70 22.86 2.71
C ALA A 71 -7.55 21.98 2.14
N CYS A 72 -7.58 20.67 2.36
CA CYS A 72 -6.57 19.74 1.84
C CYS A 72 -7.12 18.94 0.65
N SER A 73 -7.76 19.66 -0.27
CA SER A 73 -8.65 19.11 -1.30
C SER A 73 -7.98 18.36 -2.43
N SER A 74 -6.68 18.05 -2.40
CA SER A 74 -6.04 17.30 -3.49
C SER A 74 -5.98 15.81 -3.13
N PRO A 75 -6.46 14.90 -3.99
CA PRO A 75 -6.30 13.48 -3.76
C PRO A 75 -4.82 13.10 -3.79
N ILE A 76 -4.40 12.28 -2.84
CA ILE A 76 -3.05 11.74 -2.74
C ILE A 76 -3.08 10.22 -2.84
N GLY A 77 -1.96 9.61 -3.21
CA GLY A 77 -1.79 8.17 -3.32
C GLY A 77 -1.35 7.73 -4.70
N CYS A 78 -1.99 6.70 -5.25
CA CYS A 78 -1.67 6.15 -6.56
C CYS A 78 -2.89 5.72 -7.36
N SER A 79 -3.15 6.40 -8.48
CA SER A 79 -4.14 6.00 -9.48
C SER A 79 -3.59 5.02 -10.53
N HIS A 80 -2.27 4.91 -10.65
CA HIS A 80 -1.63 4.05 -11.63
C HIS A 80 -1.66 2.57 -11.21
N ASP A 81 -1.89 1.68 -12.16
CA ASP A 81 -1.82 0.23 -11.94
C ASP A 81 -0.37 -0.25 -11.99
N LEU A 82 0.32 -0.21 -10.84
CA LEU A 82 1.71 -0.65 -10.70
C LEU A 82 1.93 -2.13 -11.04
N ASN A 83 0.89 -2.96 -11.10
CA ASN A 83 1.06 -4.36 -11.50
C ASN A 83 1.60 -4.48 -12.94
N LYS A 84 1.30 -3.49 -13.80
CA LYS A 84 1.78 -3.42 -15.20
C LYS A 84 3.25 -3.03 -15.31
N GLU A 85 3.74 -2.29 -14.32
CA GLU A 85 5.11 -1.74 -14.27
C GLU A 85 6.00 -2.53 -13.30
N CYS A 86 5.46 -3.60 -12.71
CA CYS A 86 6.11 -4.35 -11.65
C CYS A 86 7.38 -5.04 -12.17
N PRO A 87 8.56 -4.76 -11.59
CA PRO A 87 9.79 -5.46 -11.94
C PRO A 87 9.64 -6.98 -11.75
N THR A 88 10.18 -7.79 -12.66
CA THR A 88 9.98 -9.25 -12.67
C THR A 88 10.31 -9.92 -11.33
N LYS A 89 11.33 -9.44 -10.62
CA LYS A 89 11.75 -9.97 -9.31
C LYS A 89 10.75 -9.69 -8.18
N LEU A 90 9.80 -8.78 -8.40
CA LEU A 90 8.83 -8.30 -7.41
C LEU A 90 7.40 -8.76 -7.72
N MET A 91 7.15 -9.39 -8.87
CA MET A 91 5.82 -9.86 -9.25
C MET A 91 5.33 -10.93 -8.27
N ALA A 92 4.16 -10.71 -7.67
CA ALA A 92 3.41 -11.76 -6.98
C ALA A 92 2.41 -12.35 -7.98
N LYS A 93 2.55 -13.65 -8.26
CA LYS A 93 1.73 -14.37 -9.23
C LYS A 93 0.81 -15.36 -8.54
N ASN A 94 -0.42 -15.49 -9.04
CA ASN A 94 -1.33 -16.54 -8.60
C ASN A 94 -0.99 -17.90 -9.24
N SER A 95 -1.77 -18.94 -8.90
CA SER A 95 -1.57 -20.30 -9.41
C SER A 95 -1.65 -20.44 -10.94
N LYS A 96 -2.26 -19.46 -11.62
CA LYS A 96 -2.35 -19.39 -13.09
C LYS A 96 -1.18 -18.64 -13.72
N GLY A 97 -0.20 -18.20 -12.93
CA GLY A 97 0.95 -17.41 -13.40
C GLY A 97 0.63 -15.95 -13.73
N ILE A 98 -0.57 -15.48 -13.38
CA ILE A 98 -1.01 -14.09 -13.60
C ILE A 98 -0.45 -13.24 -12.45
N THR A 99 0.19 -12.11 -12.78
CA THR A 99 0.61 -11.13 -11.79
C THR A 99 -0.62 -10.48 -11.17
N VAL A 100 -0.84 -10.70 -9.88
CA VAL A 100 -1.99 -10.18 -9.11
C VAL A 100 -1.61 -9.03 -8.19
N ALA A 101 -0.32 -8.89 -7.89
CA ALA A 101 0.21 -7.82 -7.06
C ALA A 101 1.71 -7.59 -7.31
N CYS A 102 2.25 -6.49 -6.81
CA CYS A 102 3.66 -6.16 -6.86
C CYS A 102 4.24 -6.01 -5.45
N ARG A 103 5.26 -6.80 -5.12
CA ARG A 103 5.95 -6.72 -3.82
C ARG A 103 6.84 -5.50 -3.74
N ASN A 104 7.00 -4.96 -2.53
CA ASN A 104 8.12 -4.07 -2.26
C ASN A 104 9.44 -4.86 -2.29
N ALA A 105 10.54 -4.20 -2.64
CA ALA A 105 11.87 -4.82 -2.68
C ALA A 105 12.30 -5.39 -1.31
N CYS A 106 11.98 -4.71 -0.20
CA CYS A 106 12.25 -5.24 1.13
C CYS A 106 11.54 -6.58 1.34
N ASP A 107 10.24 -6.63 1.06
CA ASP A 107 9.44 -7.84 1.30
C ASP A 107 9.80 -9.01 0.40
N ALA A 108 10.21 -8.74 -0.85
CA ALA A 108 10.58 -9.78 -1.80
C ALA A 108 12.02 -10.29 -1.61
N LEU A 109 12.97 -9.38 -1.38
CA LEU A 109 14.40 -9.70 -1.46
C LEU A 109 15.05 -9.85 -0.08
N LYS A 110 14.41 -9.35 0.98
CA LYS A 110 14.90 -9.41 2.37
C LYS A 110 16.31 -8.86 2.56
N ASP A 111 16.76 -8.01 1.64
CA ASP A 111 18.06 -7.35 1.70
C ASP A 111 17.98 -6.13 2.63
N PRO A 112 18.89 -6.00 3.61
CA PRO A 112 18.92 -4.85 4.53
C PRO A 112 18.98 -3.48 3.84
N SER A 113 19.54 -3.40 2.64
CA SER A 113 19.59 -2.17 1.84
C SER A 113 18.21 -1.71 1.34
N TYR A 114 17.29 -2.66 1.06
CA TYR A 114 15.91 -2.34 0.70
C TYR A 114 15.00 -2.19 1.92
N CYS A 115 15.32 -2.89 3.01
CA CYS A 115 14.55 -2.85 4.26
C CYS A 115 14.95 -1.74 5.21
N CYS A 116 16.04 -1.02 4.91
CA CYS A 116 16.53 0.10 5.71
C CYS A 116 16.86 -0.30 7.16
N THR A 117 17.32 -1.54 7.34
CA THR A 117 17.69 -2.13 8.64
C THR A 117 19.20 -2.11 8.92
N GLY A 118 20.02 -1.65 7.96
CA GLY A 118 21.46 -1.42 8.12
C GLY A 118 21.82 -0.19 8.98
N ALA A 119 23.10 -0.01 9.30
CA ALA A 119 23.59 1.00 10.24
C ALA A 119 23.35 2.46 9.78
N THR A 120 22.74 3.23 10.69
CA THR A 120 22.51 4.68 10.78
C THR A 120 22.63 5.55 9.51
N GLY A 121 21.46 5.97 9.00
CA GLY A 121 21.28 6.98 7.95
C GLY A 121 19.83 7.00 7.46
N ALA A 122 19.39 8.07 6.79
CA ALA A 122 18.13 8.06 6.04
C ALA A 122 18.23 7.03 4.90
N CYS A 123 17.16 6.26 4.69
CA CYS A 123 17.19 5.24 3.65
C CYS A 123 17.22 5.90 2.27
N GLN A 124 18.04 5.36 1.37
CA GLN A 124 18.22 5.94 0.05
C GLN A 124 17.25 5.31 -0.96
N PRO A 125 16.76 6.08 -1.94
CA PRO A 125 16.09 5.50 -3.10
C PRO A 125 16.96 4.43 -3.76
N ASN A 126 16.30 3.45 -4.38
CA ASN A 126 16.93 2.39 -5.13
C ASN A 126 16.13 2.14 -6.41
N LYS A 127 16.69 1.34 -7.33
CA LYS A 127 16.06 1.06 -8.63
C LYS A 127 14.63 0.54 -8.57
N TYR A 128 14.19 -0.07 -7.47
CA TYR A 128 12.81 -0.54 -7.31
C TYR A 128 11.90 0.54 -6.74
N SER A 129 12.36 1.26 -5.70
CA SER A 129 11.58 2.36 -5.14
C SER A 129 11.42 3.53 -6.11
N GLU A 130 12.39 3.75 -7.00
CA GLU A 130 12.32 4.71 -8.10
C GLU A 130 11.19 4.39 -9.09
N VAL A 131 10.97 3.10 -9.41
CA VAL A 131 9.84 2.67 -10.25
C VAL A 131 8.53 3.03 -9.56
N PHE A 132 8.39 2.69 -8.28
CA PHE A 132 7.17 2.97 -7.53
C PHE A 132 6.93 4.48 -7.42
N LYS A 133 7.96 5.27 -7.12
CA LYS A 133 7.86 6.73 -7.01
C LYS A 133 7.54 7.40 -8.35
N LYS A 134 8.06 6.87 -9.48
CA LYS A 134 7.78 7.39 -10.82
C LYS A 134 6.28 7.34 -11.14
N PHE A 135 5.60 6.25 -10.82
CA PHE A 135 4.18 6.07 -11.14
C PHE A 135 3.23 6.51 -10.02
N CYS A 136 3.71 6.51 -8.78
CA CYS A 136 2.95 6.90 -7.59
C CYS A 136 3.73 7.95 -6.77
N PRO A 137 3.96 9.18 -7.30
CA PRO A 137 4.82 10.17 -6.65
C PRO A 137 4.29 10.64 -5.29
N LEU A 138 2.96 10.56 -5.10
CA LEU A 138 2.27 10.98 -3.88
C LEU A 138 2.08 9.85 -2.86
N ALA A 139 2.68 8.67 -3.09
CA ALA A 139 2.66 7.54 -2.17
C ALA A 139 4.02 7.34 -1.49
N HIS A 140 4.01 6.81 -0.27
CA HIS A 140 5.20 6.45 0.50
C HIS A 140 5.69 5.08 0.05
N VAL A 141 6.88 4.97 -0.54
CA VAL A 141 7.24 3.76 -1.33
C VAL A 141 8.39 2.93 -0.78
N TYR A 142 9.10 3.39 0.25
CA TYR A 142 10.12 2.60 0.93
C TYR A 142 10.28 3.01 2.40
N PRO A 143 10.72 2.11 3.30
CA PRO A 143 10.85 2.42 4.71
C PRO A 143 11.86 3.55 4.98
N ARG A 144 11.64 4.35 6.04
CA ARG A 144 12.57 5.42 6.46
C ARG A 144 12.97 6.37 5.31
N GLU A 145 12.04 6.62 4.40
CA GLU A 145 12.13 7.71 3.43
C GLU A 145 12.33 9.03 4.20
N ASP A 146 13.25 9.88 3.73
CA ASP A 146 13.67 11.10 4.45
C ASP A 146 12.53 12.11 4.58
N ASN A 147 11.74 12.24 3.51
CA ASN A 147 10.54 13.07 3.48
C ASN A 147 9.37 12.28 2.86
N PRO A 148 8.77 11.34 3.62
CA PRO A 148 7.68 10.54 3.10
C PRO A 148 6.46 11.44 2.87
N PRO A 149 5.63 11.16 1.84
CA PRO A 149 4.43 11.95 1.54
C PRO A 149 3.31 11.64 2.54
N ILE A 150 3.51 12.09 3.78
CA ILE A 150 2.52 12.08 4.86
C ILE A 150 1.87 13.45 4.88
N TYR A 151 0.56 13.46 4.66
CA TYR A 151 -0.23 14.68 4.60
C TYR A 151 -0.92 14.89 5.94
N GLU A 152 -1.06 16.15 6.34
CA GLU A 152 -1.77 16.52 7.56
C GLU A 152 -2.88 17.51 7.20
N CYS A 153 -4.09 17.23 7.64
CA CYS A 153 -5.20 18.15 7.49
C CYS A 153 -5.89 18.45 8.81
N SER A 154 -6.04 19.74 9.09
CA SER A 154 -6.85 20.24 10.21
C SER A 154 -8.21 20.70 9.68
N ALA A 155 -9.27 20.40 10.43
CA ALA A 155 -10.66 20.82 10.14
C ALA A 155 -11.41 20.08 9.01
N SER A 156 -10.85 19.00 8.46
CA SER A 156 -11.63 18.04 7.66
C SER A 156 -12.47 17.14 8.56
N LYS A 157 -13.72 16.88 8.16
CA LYS A 157 -14.62 15.96 8.86
C LYS A 157 -14.70 14.62 8.17
N ASN A 158 -14.48 14.59 6.85
CA ASN A 158 -14.63 13.39 6.05
C ASN A 158 -13.39 13.15 5.18
N TYR A 159 -13.10 11.86 4.98
CA TYR A 159 -12.06 11.38 4.08
C TYR A 159 -12.69 10.39 3.12
N THR A 160 -12.51 10.63 1.82
CA THR A 160 -12.96 9.74 0.77
C THR A 160 -11.78 8.92 0.29
N ILE A 161 -11.92 7.60 0.31
CA ILE A 161 -10.93 6.66 -0.21
C ILE A 161 -11.53 5.99 -1.44
N VAL A 162 -10.80 6.07 -2.56
CA VAL A 162 -11.25 5.53 -3.84
C VAL A 162 -10.28 4.46 -4.29
N MET A 163 -10.80 3.25 -4.49
CA MET A 163 -10.10 2.15 -5.16
C MET A 163 -10.28 2.28 -6.67
N CYS A 164 -9.22 1.97 -7.44
CA CYS A 164 -9.21 2.11 -8.89
C CYS A 164 -9.71 3.49 -9.38
N PRO A 165 -9.19 4.61 -8.81
CA PRO A 165 -9.61 5.94 -9.24
C PRO A 165 -9.25 6.15 -10.72
N ALA A 166 -10.00 7.04 -11.38
CA ALA A 166 -9.68 7.44 -12.74
C ALA A 166 -8.25 8.06 -12.79
N PRO A 167 -7.50 7.86 -13.89
CA PRO A 167 -6.17 8.44 -14.07
C PRO A 167 -6.16 9.98 -14.01
#